data_AF-A0A385YQ57-F1
#
_entry.id   AF-A0A385YQ57-F1
#
_cell.length_a   1.000
_cell.length_b   1.000
_cell.length_c   1.000
_cell.angle_alpha   90.00
_cell.angle_beta   90.00
_cell.angle_gamma   90.00
#
_symmetry.space_group_name_H-M   'P 1'
#
loop_
_entity.id
_entity.type
_entity.pdbx_description
1 polymer ?
#
loop_
_entity_poly.entity_id
_entity_poly.type
_entity_poly.pdbx_seq_one_letter_code
_entity_poly.pdbx_strand_id
1 'polypeptide(L)'
;MVMSMRLAAEQSVQDRSVQQEFRKRLIQRKDATNSYKKQAELFQTKKPSLQDLEDLLLGKKEQEQQPHTLKFGTTPVHAIAGNNLEETIDLLEQVKEAALASVEPSDQDLRVAATASNRISQVRAQLSLHELANSRIKEESFTQEQLRASVTNRSSLVDFQDNKDANSQREQLARMRLFEKARQSYDYQVQLKQAGFQVKEPSFYRIA
;
A
#
# COMPACT_ATOMS: atom_id res chain seq x y z
N MET A 1 -56.66 -29.49 -7.26
CA MET A 1 -56.52 -28.03 -7.53
C MET A 1 -55.47 -27.35 -6.64
N VAL A 2 -55.34 -27.70 -5.36
CA VAL A 2 -54.39 -27.07 -4.41
C VAL A 2 -52.90 -27.37 -4.73
N MET A 3 -52.56 -28.56 -5.23
CA MET A 3 -51.17 -28.90 -5.61
C MET A 3 -50.66 -28.11 -6.82
N SER A 4 -51.54 -27.78 -7.78
CA SER A 4 -51.17 -27.03 -8.99
C SER A 4 -50.84 -25.56 -8.70
N MET A 5 -51.50 -24.95 -7.70
CA MET A 5 -51.19 -23.58 -7.27
C MET A 5 -49.86 -23.48 -6.52
N ARG A 6 -49.47 -24.51 -5.78
CA ARG A 6 -48.20 -24.53 -5.03
C ARG A 6 -46.99 -24.64 -5.97
N LEU A 7 -47.11 -25.45 -7.03
CA LEU A 7 -46.07 -25.60 -8.05
C LEU A 7 -45.87 -24.31 -8.86
N ALA A 8 -46.96 -23.61 -9.20
CA ALA A 8 -46.89 -22.32 -9.90
C ALA A 8 -46.26 -21.21 -9.02
N ALA A 9 -46.53 -21.24 -7.70
CA ALA A 9 -45.92 -20.30 -6.76
C ALA A 9 -44.41 -20.55 -6.62
N GLU A 10 -43.96 -21.79 -6.53
CA GLU A 10 -42.53 -22.15 -6.49
C GLU A 10 -41.79 -21.77 -7.77
N GLN A 11 -42.39 -22.02 -8.94
CA GLN A 11 -41.82 -21.59 -10.23
C GLN A 11 -41.67 -20.06 -10.31
N SER A 12 -42.65 -19.29 -9.83
CA SER A 12 -42.59 -17.82 -9.82
C SER A 12 -41.48 -17.25 -8.91
N VAL A 13 -41.21 -17.92 -7.78
CA VAL A 13 -40.13 -17.54 -6.86
C VAL A 13 -38.76 -17.86 -7.46
N GLN A 14 -38.67 -19.00 -8.15
CA GLN A 14 -37.45 -19.43 -8.82
C GLN A 14 -37.11 -18.49 -10.00
N ASP A 15 -38.07 -18.13 -10.85
CA ASP A 15 -37.88 -17.17 -11.94
C ASP A 15 -37.43 -15.79 -11.43
N ARG A 16 -38.00 -15.33 -10.31
CA ARG A 16 -37.62 -14.05 -9.68
C ARG A 16 -36.20 -14.09 -9.14
N SER A 17 -35.77 -15.21 -8.56
CA SER A 17 -34.40 -15.38 -8.07
C SER A 17 -33.38 -15.39 -9.22
N VAL A 18 -33.72 -16.06 -10.32
CA VAL A 18 -32.89 -16.13 -11.54
C VAL A 18 -32.77 -14.74 -12.17
N GLN A 19 -33.86 -13.99 -12.28
CA GLN A 19 -33.83 -12.59 -12.76
C GLN A 19 -32.95 -11.68 -11.89
N GLN A 20 -33.02 -11.85 -10.57
CA GLN A 20 -32.17 -11.08 -9.65
C GLN A 20 -30.68 -11.42 -9.83
N GLU A 21 -30.34 -12.69 -10.05
CA GLU A 21 -28.96 -13.09 -10.34
C GLU A 21 -28.46 -12.52 -11.67
N PHE A 22 -29.26 -12.58 -12.74
CA PHE A 22 -28.90 -11.98 -14.03
C PHE A 22 -28.63 -10.48 -13.90
N ARG A 23 -29.47 -9.77 -13.15
CA ARG A 23 -29.28 -8.34 -12.88
C ARG A 23 -28.01 -8.06 -12.09
N LYS A 24 -27.69 -8.87 -11.06
CA LYS A 24 -26.43 -8.76 -10.29
C LYS A 24 -25.20 -8.98 -11.17
N ARG A 25 -25.22 -10.01 -12.02
CA ARG A 25 -24.11 -10.30 -12.97
C ARG A 25 -23.93 -9.19 -13.99
N LEU A 26 -25.01 -8.56 -14.44
CA LEU A 26 -24.95 -7.40 -15.34
C LEU A 26 -24.30 -6.18 -14.67
N ILE A 27 -24.62 -5.91 -13.40
CA ILE A 27 -24.00 -4.82 -12.64
C ILE A 27 -22.51 -5.07 -12.45
N GLN A 28 -22.13 -6.28 -11.99
CA GLN A 28 -20.73 -6.64 -11.81
C GLN A 28 -19.91 -6.54 -13.09
N ARG A 29 -20.48 -6.92 -14.25
CA ARG A 29 -19.80 -6.75 -15.54
C ARG A 29 -19.56 -5.29 -15.88
N LYS A 30 -20.54 -4.41 -15.64
CA LYS A 30 -20.43 -2.96 -15.86
C LYS A 30 -19.39 -2.33 -14.93
N ASP A 31 -19.35 -2.75 -13.68
CA ASP A 31 -18.39 -2.24 -12.71
C ASP A 31 -16.97 -2.69 -13.06
N ALA A 32 -16.80 -3.96 -13.46
CA ALA A 32 -15.52 -4.48 -13.91
C ALA A 32 -15.01 -3.74 -15.16
N THR A 33 -15.85 -3.56 -16.19
CA THR A 33 -15.44 -2.81 -17.39
C THR A 33 -15.13 -1.34 -17.09
N ASN A 34 -15.86 -0.69 -16.18
CA ASN A 34 -15.56 0.67 -15.75
C ASN A 34 -14.23 0.78 -15.00
N SER A 35 -13.93 -0.17 -14.11
CA SER A 35 -12.63 -0.24 -13.42
C SER A 35 -11.48 -0.46 -14.39
N TYR A 36 -11.64 -1.39 -15.35
CA TYR A 36 -10.64 -1.61 -16.40
C TYR A 36 -10.41 -0.36 -17.26
N LYS A 37 -11.47 0.37 -17.61
CA LYS A 37 -11.35 1.60 -18.40
C LYS A 37 -10.60 2.71 -17.64
N LYS A 38 -10.94 2.93 -16.37
CA LYS A 38 -10.24 3.90 -15.50
C LYS A 38 -8.76 3.56 -15.35
N GLN A 39 -8.46 2.28 -15.15
CA GLN A 39 -7.09 1.81 -15.03
C GLN A 39 -6.32 1.95 -16.35
N ALA A 40 -6.96 1.67 -17.48
CA ALA A 40 -6.37 1.89 -18.80
C ALA A 40 -6.10 3.38 -19.06
N GLU A 41 -6.97 4.30 -18.64
CA GLU A 41 -6.72 5.74 -18.74
C GLU A 41 -5.54 6.22 -17.89
N LEU A 42 -5.32 5.62 -16.71
CA LEU A 42 -4.14 5.90 -15.87
C LEU A 42 -2.84 5.41 -16.51
N PHE A 43 -2.88 4.29 -17.24
CA PHE A 43 -1.73 3.71 -17.93
C PHE A 43 -1.64 4.07 -19.42
N GLN A 44 -2.51 4.96 -19.91
CA GLN A 44 -2.27 5.64 -21.17
C GLN A 44 -1.07 6.55 -20.97
N THR A 45 0.12 5.99 -21.23
CA THR A 45 1.36 6.73 -21.35
C THR A 45 1.15 7.74 -22.46
N LYS A 46 0.82 9.00 -22.10
CA LYS A 46 0.91 10.12 -23.03
C LYS A 46 2.35 10.10 -23.53
N LYS A 47 2.55 9.67 -24.78
CA LYS A 47 3.87 9.76 -25.40
C LYS A 47 4.25 11.24 -25.34
N PRO A 48 5.33 11.62 -24.66
CA PRO A 48 5.73 13.01 -24.57
C PRO A 48 5.84 13.56 -25.99
N SER A 49 5.24 14.72 -26.24
CA SER A 49 5.31 15.34 -27.55
C SER A 49 6.77 15.69 -27.87
N LEU A 50 7.15 15.76 -29.14
CA LEU A 50 8.51 16.17 -29.53
C LEU A 50 8.89 17.52 -28.91
N GLN A 51 7.92 18.42 -28.77
CA GLN A 51 8.08 19.71 -28.08
C GLN A 51 8.47 19.54 -26.60
N ASP A 52 7.84 18.60 -25.89
CA ASP A 52 8.13 18.34 -24.48
C ASP A 52 9.51 17.73 -24.28
N LEU A 53 9.94 16.87 -25.21
CA LEU A 53 11.28 16.29 -25.24
C LEU A 53 12.34 17.34 -25.60
N GLU A 54 12.08 18.19 -26.58
CA GLU A 54 12.94 19.33 -26.92
C GLU A 54 13.08 20.28 -25.73
N ASP A 55 11.99 20.60 -25.03
CA ASP A 55 12.04 21.43 -23.82
C ASP A 55 12.83 20.79 -22.67
N LEU A 56 12.79 19.46 -22.55
CA LEU A 56 13.58 18.69 -21.58
C LEU A 56 15.07 18.65 -21.97
N LEU A 57 15.38 18.37 -23.25
CA LEU A 57 16.75 18.31 -23.76
C LEU A 57 17.43 19.69 -23.75
N LEU A 58 16.65 20.74 -23.93
CA LEU A 58 17.10 22.13 -23.92
C LEU A 58 17.11 22.74 -22.50
N GLY A 59 16.75 21.97 -21.46
CA GLY A 59 16.79 22.37 -20.04
C GLY A 59 15.77 23.42 -19.62
N LYS A 60 14.78 23.75 -20.46
CA LYS A 60 13.80 24.82 -20.19
C LYS A 60 12.77 24.45 -19.11
N LYS A 61 12.62 23.15 -18.80
CA LYS A 61 11.69 22.63 -17.78
C LYS A 61 12.38 22.06 -16.54
N GLU A 62 13.68 22.29 -16.33
CA GLU A 62 14.40 21.82 -15.12
C GLU A 62 14.23 22.73 -13.89
N GLN A 63 13.54 23.87 -14.00
CA GLN A 63 13.39 24.83 -12.92
C GLN A 63 12.08 24.66 -12.13
N GLU A 64 11.99 23.60 -11.34
CA GLU A 64 11.21 23.62 -10.08
C GLU A 64 11.87 22.81 -8.95
N GLN A 65 13.19 22.61 -9.01
CA GLN A 65 14.00 22.26 -7.84
C GLN A 65 15.07 23.34 -7.69
N GLN A 66 14.77 24.33 -6.86
CA GLN A 66 15.70 25.42 -6.58
C GLN A 66 16.99 24.85 -5.96
N PRO A 67 18.18 25.29 -6.41
CA PRO A 67 19.44 24.97 -5.75
C PRO A 67 19.56 25.81 -4.47
N HIS A 68 19.47 25.19 -3.30
CA HIS A 68 19.72 25.87 -2.02
C HIS A 68 21.23 26.02 -1.83
N THR A 69 21.76 27.19 -2.18
CA THR A 69 23.13 27.59 -1.84
C THR A 69 23.20 27.98 -0.37
N LEU A 70 24.02 27.29 0.44
CA LEU A 70 24.22 27.62 1.85
C LEU A 70 25.30 28.70 2.00
N LYS A 71 24.85 29.94 2.25
CA LYS A 71 25.64 30.96 2.96
C LYS A 71 25.30 30.85 4.44
N PHE A 72 26.27 30.49 5.26
CA PHE A 72 26.12 30.41 6.72
C PHE A 72 26.08 31.82 7.31
N GLY A 73 24.86 32.27 7.60
CA GLY A 73 24.60 33.57 8.22
C GLY A 73 23.09 33.87 8.23
N THR A 74 22.45 33.62 9.37
CA THR A 74 21.10 34.10 9.76
C THR A 74 19.83 33.44 9.16
N THR A 75 19.92 32.40 8.33
CA THR A 75 18.70 31.75 7.79
C THR A 75 18.09 30.71 8.74
N PRO A 76 16.74 30.61 8.81
CA PRO A 76 16.07 29.58 9.59
C PRO A 76 16.34 28.18 9.01
N VAL A 77 16.78 27.25 9.87
CA VAL A 77 17.15 25.85 9.57
C VAL A 77 16.08 25.05 8.81
N HIS A 78 14.84 25.55 8.76
CA HIS A 78 13.69 24.94 8.08
C HIS A 78 13.89 24.71 6.57
N ALA A 79 14.81 25.41 5.92
CA ALA A 79 15.04 25.31 4.48
C ALA A 79 16.17 24.33 4.09
N ILE A 80 16.82 23.67 5.05
CA ILE A 80 17.93 22.76 4.78
C ILE A 80 17.35 21.40 4.38
N ALA A 81 17.33 21.15 3.07
CA ALA A 81 16.98 19.88 2.45
C ALA A 81 18.10 19.47 1.50
N GLY A 82 18.65 18.27 1.70
CA GLY A 82 19.55 17.62 0.75
C GLY A 82 18.77 16.89 -0.34
N ASN A 83 19.47 16.30 -1.32
CA ASN A 83 18.80 15.60 -2.42
C ASN A 83 18.21 14.25 -1.98
N ASN A 84 18.69 13.70 -0.86
CA ASN A 84 18.19 12.51 -0.20
C ASN A 84 18.11 12.73 1.33
N LEU A 85 17.51 11.77 2.05
CA LEU A 85 17.29 11.87 3.50
C LEU A 85 18.62 11.81 4.27
N GLU A 86 19.59 11.07 3.74
CA GLU A 86 20.92 10.87 4.32
C GLU A 86 21.76 12.15 4.24
N GLU A 87 21.89 12.77 3.06
CA GLU A 87 22.55 14.07 2.86
C GLU A 87 21.87 15.16 3.70
N THR A 88 20.55 15.08 3.87
CA THR A 88 19.82 16.01 4.76
C THR A 88 20.28 15.86 6.22
N ILE A 89 20.52 14.63 6.70
CA ILE A 89 21.06 14.39 8.04
C ILE A 89 22.47 14.96 8.14
N ASP A 90 23.34 14.69 7.15
CA ASP A 90 24.72 15.16 7.15
C ASP A 90 24.81 16.69 7.20
N LEU A 91 23.98 17.38 6.39
CA LEU A 91 23.90 18.84 6.40
C LEU A 91 23.42 19.40 7.75
N LEU A 92 22.41 18.76 8.35
CA LEU A 92 21.90 19.18 9.66
C LEU A 92 22.89 18.89 10.79
N GLU A 93 23.64 17.80 10.69
CA GLU A 93 24.74 17.49 11.62
C GLU A 93 25.86 18.52 11.50
N GLN A 94 26.23 18.92 10.29
CA GLN A 94 27.20 19.99 10.06
C GLN A 94 26.71 21.33 10.63
N VAL A 95 25.43 21.68 10.48
CA VAL A 95 24.83 22.91 11.05
C VAL A 95 24.85 22.86 12.58
N LYS A 96 24.52 21.70 13.16
CA LYS A 96 24.56 21.48 14.61
C LYS A 96 25.99 21.62 15.14
N GLU A 97 26.97 21.02 14.48
CA GLU A 97 28.38 21.12 14.86
C GLU A 97 28.92 22.53 14.72
N ALA A 98 28.62 23.22 13.62
CA ALA A 98 29.03 24.62 13.42
C ALA A 98 28.45 25.55 14.50
N ALA A 99 27.20 25.32 14.91
CA ALA A 99 26.56 26.09 15.99
C ALA A 99 27.17 25.80 17.37
N LEU A 100 27.62 24.56 17.62
CA LEU A 100 28.24 24.17 18.90
C LEU A 100 29.76 24.35 18.95
N ALA A 101 30.40 24.69 17.83
CA ALA A 101 31.87 24.81 17.73
C ALA A 101 32.43 26.08 18.39
N SER A 102 31.60 27.09 18.67
CA SER A 102 32.04 28.30 19.37
C SER A 102 32.38 28.00 20.84
N VAL A 103 33.47 28.57 21.34
CA VAL A 103 33.97 28.39 22.73
C VAL A 103 32.93 28.83 23.77
N GLU A 104 32.10 29.82 23.42
CA GLU A 104 30.85 30.15 24.13
C GLU A 104 29.72 30.20 23.08
N PRO A 105 28.85 29.17 23.01
CA PRO A 105 27.74 29.17 22.05
C PRO A 105 26.70 30.23 22.47
N SER A 106 26.31 31.09 21.53
CA SER A 106 25.26 32.09 21.76
C SER A 106 23.91 31.41 22.00
N ASP A 107 22.99 32.06 22.72
CA ASP A 107 21.60 31.57 22.89
C ASP A 107 20.93 31.30 21.53
N GLN A 108 21.33 32.04 20.51
CA GLN A 108 20.87 31.84 19.13
C GLN A 108 21.44 30.55 18.51
N ASP A 109 22.72 30.25 18.77
CA ASP A 109 23.39 29.03 18.28
C ASP A 109 22.81 27.78 18.96
N LEU A 110 22.49 27.87 20.25
CA LEU A 110 21.78 26.81 20.98
C LEU A 110 20.41 26.50 20.37
N ARG A 111 19.66 27.53 19.96
CA ARG A 111 18.37 27.36 19.26
C ARG A 111 18.55 26.72 17.89
N VAL A 112 19.57 27.13 17.13
CA VAL A 112 19.92 26.53 15.83
C VAL A 112 20.28 25.05 16.00
N ALA A 113 21.10 24.69 16.99
CA ALA A 113 21.45 23.31 17.29
C ALA A 113 20.24 22.47 17.75
N ALA A 114 19.35 23.03 18.58
CA ALA A 114 18.13 22.36 19.02
C ALA A 114 17.16 22.09 17.86
N THR A 115 16.96 23.08 16.99
CA THR A 115 16.12 22.92 15.79
C THR A 115 16.70 21.90 14.81
N ALA A 116 18.02 21.93 14.57
CA ALA A 116 18.71 20.92 13.77
C ALA A 116 18.54 19.51 14.36
N SER A 117 18.69 19.35 15.68
CA SER A 117 18.53 18.06 16.37
C SER A 117 17.11 17.49 16.22
N ASN A 118 16.08 18.33 16.40
CA ASN A 118 14.69 17.92 16.18
C ASN A 118 14.46 17.47 14.73
N ARG A 119 15.06 18.17 13.76
CA ARG A 119 14.92 17.82 12.35
C ARG A 119 15.64 16.51 12.01
N ILE A 120 16.85 16.30 12.52
CA ILE A 120 17.58 15.03 12.38
C ILE A 120 16.72 13.85 12.87
N SER A 121 16.08 14.00 14.04
CA SER A 121 15.18 12.96 14.57
C SER A 121 14.02 12.66 13.63
N GLN A 122 13.38 13.69 13.06
CA GLN A 122 12.29 13.51 12.08
C GLN A 122 12.78 12.80 10.80
N VAL A 123 13.91 13.23 10.25
CA VAL A 123 14.46 12.66 9.01
C VAL A 123 14.88 11.20 9.22
N ARG A 124 15.50 10.87 10.36
CA ARG A 124 15.82 9.48 10.72
C ARG A 124 14.57 8.59 10.84
N ALA A 125 13.47 9.13 11.39
CA ALA A 125 12.20 8.41 11.42
C ALA A 125 11.63 8.16 10.02
N GLN A 126 11.72 9.15 9.12
CA GLN A 126 11.32 8.98 7.72
C GLN A 126 12.20 7.95 6.98
N LEU A 127 13.51 7.97 7.23
CA LEU A 127 14.45 7.02 6.64
C LEU A 127 14.12 5.58 7.05
N SER A 128 13.86 5.35 8.34
CA SER A 128 13.45 4.03 8.84
C SER A 128 12.15 3.54 8.18
N LEU A 129 11.17 4.42 7.98
CA LEU A 129 9.93 4.07 7.26
C LEU A 129 10.19 3.74 5.78
N HIS A 130 11.09 4.47 5.13
CA HIS A 130 11.46 4.25 3.75
C HIS A 130 12.17 2.90 3.57
N GLU A 131 13.09 2.53 4.46
CA GLU A 131 13.75 1.21 4.47
C GLU A 131 12.74 0.06 4.68
N LEU A 132 11.78 0.25 5.59
CA LEU A 132 10.72 -0.73 5.82
C LEU A 132 9.80 -0.88 4.60
N ALA A 133 9.47 0.20 3.92
CA ALA A 133 8.69 0.14 2.69
C ALA A 133 9.46 -0.60 1.58
N ASN A 134 10.75 -0.32 1.41
CA ASN A 134 11.58 -0.93 0.39
C ASN A 134 11.82 -2.43 0.63
N SER A 135 11.99 -2.85 1.88
CA SER A 135 12.08 -4.28 2.23
C SER A 135 10.78 -5.01 1.90
N ARG A 136 9.62 -4.45 2.25
CA ARG A 136 8.32 -5.03 1.87
C ARG A 136 8.12 -5.16 0.37
N ILE A 137 8.47 -4.13 -0.41
CA ILE A 137 8.38 -4.18 -1.88
C ILE A 137 9.26 -5.32 -2.44
N LYS A 138 10.46 -5.50 -1.88
CA LYS A 138 11.36 -6.61 -2.28
C LYS A 138 10.77 -7.97 -1.95
N GLU A 139 10.20 -8.14 -0.76
CA GLU A 139 9.55 -9.39 -0.35
C GLU A 139 8.32 -9.72 -1.23
N GLU A 140 7.47 -8.72 -1.48
CA GLU A 140 6.28 -8.88 -2.32
C GLU A 140 6.66 -9.19 -3.77
N SER A 141 7.66 -8.50 -4.33
CA SER A 141 8.12 -8.76 -5.70
C SER A 141 8.76 -10.14 -5.84
N PHE A 142 9.53 -10.59 -4.84
CA PHE A 142 10.06 -11.96 -4.78
C PHE A 142 8.94 -13.00 -4.72
N THR A 143 7.93 -12.77 -3.87
CA THR A 143 6.76 -13.64 -3.76
C THR A 143 5.97 -13.68 -5.06
N GLN A 144 5.79 -12.53 -5.72
CA GLN A 144 5.11 -12.43 -7.00
C GLN A 144 5.84 -13.20 -8.10
N GLU A 145 7.18 -13.12 -8.14
CA GLU A 145 7.98 -13.83 -9.13
C GLU A 145 7.89 -15.35 -8.94
N GLN A 146 7.93 -15.82 -7.70
CA GLN A 146 7.68 -17.25 -7.41
C GLN A 146 6.28 -17.70 -7.85
N LEU A 147 5.25 -16.90 -7.58
CA LEU A 147 3.89 -17.18 -8.04
C LEU A 147 3.83 -17.22 -9.57
N ARG A 148 4.46 -16.27 -10.26
CA ARG A 148 4.55 -16.25 -11.73
C ARG A 148 5.24 -17.49 -12.27
N ALA A 149 6.43 -17.84 -11.75
CA ALA A 149 7.14 -19.04 -12.15
C ALA A 149 6.31 -20.32 -11.92
N SER A 150 5.59 -20.40 -10.80
CA SER A 150 4.71 -21.53 -10.51
C SER A 150 3.52 -21.64 -11.48
N VAL A 151 2.95 -20.51 -11.91
CA VAL A 151 1.85 -20.47 -12.89
C VAL A 151 2.35 -20.85 -14.28
N THR A 152 3.52 -20.34 -14.70
CA THR A 152 4.14 -20.69 -15.99
C THR A 152 4.50 -22.17 -16.06
N ASN A 153 5.07 -22.72 -14.98
CA ASN A 153 5.36 -24.16 -14.89
C ASN A 153 4.09 -25.02 -14.82
N ARG A 154 2.97 -24.48 -14.30
CA ARG A 154 1.67 -25.15 -14.37
C ARG A 154 1.09 -25.10 -15.79
N SER A 155 1.18 -23.98 -16.49
CA SER A 155 0.57 -23.85 -17.82
C SER A 155 1.23 -24.75 -18.88
N SER A 156 2.51 -25.10 -18.72
CA SER A 156 3.18 -26.07 -19.60
C SER A 156 2.90 -27.55 -19.24
N LEU A 157 2.29 -27.83 -18.08
CA LEU A 157 1.97 -29.19 -17.64
C LEU A 157 0.48 -29.57 -17.80
N VAL A 158 -0.38 -28.60 -18.14
CA VAL A 158 -1.85 -28.78 -18.14
C VAL A 158 -2.40 -29.50 -19.37
N ASP A 159 -1.60 -29.77 -20.40
CA ASP A 159 -2.13 -30.42 -21.59
C ASP A 159 -2.34 -31.94 -21.48
N PHE A 160 -1.82 -32.66 -20.46
CA PHE A 160 -1.95 -34.14 -20.47
C PHE A 160 -2.05 -34.92 -19.13
N GLN A 161 -2.43 -34.35 -17.98
CA GLN A 161 -2.58 -35.17 -16.74
C GLN A 161 -3.83 -34.88 -15.88
N ASP A 162 -4.64 -35.95 -15.77
CA ASP A 162 -5.75 -36.29 -14.86
C ASP A 162 -6.34 -35.24 -13.89
N ASN A 163 -7.64 -35.00 -14.05
CA ASN A 163 -8.52 -34.11 -13.29
C ASN A 163 -8.76 -34.52 -11.80
N LYS A 164 -8.09 -35.55 -11.28
CA LYS A 164 -8.30 -36.07 -9.92
C LYS A 164 -7.47 -35.36 -8.85
N ASP A 165 -6.25 -34.94 -9.18
CA ASP A 165 -5.35 -34.30 -8.20
C ASP A 165 -5.71 -32.83 -7.95
N ALA A 166 -6.21 -32.13 -8.97
CA ALA A 166 -6.63 -30.73 -8.84
C ALA A 166 -7.83 -30.56 -7.89
N ASN A 167 -8.79 -31.49 -7.89
CA ASN A 167 -9.92 -31.46 -6.97
C ASN A 167 -9.48 -31.82 -5.53
N SER A 168 -8.59 -32.80 -5.37
CA SER A 168 -8.03 -33.18 -4.07
C SER A 168 -7.25 -32.01 -3.43
N GLN A 169 -6.44 -31.29 -4.21
CA GLN A 169 -5.73 -30.09 -3.74
C GLN A 169 -6.68 -28.97 -3.36
N ARG A 170 -7.77 -28.75 -4.11
CA ARG A 170 -8.79 -27.74 -3.79
C ARG A 170 -9.53 -28.08 -2.49
N GLU A 171 -9.84 -29.35 -2.27
CA GLU A 171 -10.49 -29.80 -1.05
C GLU A 171 -9.55 -29.63 0.16
N GLN A 172 -8.27 -29.98 0.02
CA GLN A 172 -7.27 -29.75 1.06
C GLN A 172 -7.13 -28.26 1.40
N LEU A 173 -7.07 -27.37 0.40
CA LEU A 173 -7.04 -25.93 0.61
C LEU A 173 -8.31 -25.41 1.33
N ALA A 174 -9.48 -25.93 0.97
CA ALA A 174 -10.72 -25.59 1.65
C ALA A 174 -10.70 -26.04 3.12
N ARG A 175 -10.22 -27.26 3.39
CA ARG A 175 -10.04 -27.77 4.76
C ARG A 175 -9.06 -26.93 5.57
N MET A 176 -7.93 -26.54 4.98
CA MET A 176 -6.94 -25.68 5.63
C MET A 176 -7.52 -24.31 6.00
N ARG A 177 -8.29 -23.68 5.10
CA ARG A 177 -8.97 -22.40 5.39
C ARG A 177 -10.00 -22.53 6.51
N LEU A 178 -10.76 -23.62 6.52
CA LEU A 178 -11.73 -23.89 7.59
C LEU A 178 -11.02 -24.10 8.94
N PHE A 179 -9.91 -24.84 8.94
CA PHE A 179 -9.09 -25.05 10.13
C PHE A 179 -8.50 -23.73 10.65
N GLU A 180 -7.94 -22.90 9.77
CA GLU A 180 -7.41 -21.59 10.13
C GLU A 180 -8.49 -20.68 10.73
N LYS A 181 -9.67 -20.63 10.11
CA LYS A 181 -10.82 -19.88 10.64
C LYS A 181 -11.27 -20.40 12.02
N ALA A 182 -11.29 -21.71 12.20
CA ALA A 182 -11.63 -22.33 13.48
C ALA A 182 -10.59 -21.98 14.56
N ARG A 183 -9.30 -22.03 14.21
CA ARG A 183 -8.20 -21.62 15.09
C ARG A 183 -8.32 -20.16 15.50
N GLN A 184 -8.52 -19.24 14.54
CA GLN A 184 -8.71 -17.82 14.84
C GLN A 184 -9.91 -17.58 15.76
N SER A 185 -11.02 -18.29 15.53
CA SER A 185 -12.22 -18.20 16.37
C SER A 185 -11.95 -18.70 17.79
N TYR A 186 -11.21 -19.80 17.93
CA TYR A 186 -10.80 -20.34 19.23
C TYR A 186 -9.86 -19.38 19.96
N ASP A 187 -8.83 -18.88 19.28
CA ASP A 187 -7.87 -17.93 19.85
C ASP A 187 -8.59 -16.67 20.34
N TYR A 188 -9.54 -16.16 19.57
CA TYR A 188 -10.40 -15.05 19.97
C TYR A 188 -11.24 -15.37 21.21
N GLN A 189 -11.87 -16.55 21.29
CA GLN A 189 -12.63 -16.98 22.46
C GLN A 189 -11.76 -17.11 23.72
N VAL A 190 -10.52 -17.63 23.57
CA VAL A 190 -9.55 -17.71 24.67
C VAL A 190 -9.17 -16.31 25.15
N GLN A 191 -8.90 -15.39 24.23
CA GLN A 191 -8.61 -13.99 24.56
C GLN A 191 -9.79 -13.33 25.28
N LEU A 192 -11.03 -13.54 24.80
CA LEU A 192 -12.23 -13.05 25.46
C LEU A 192 -12.34 -13.60 26.88
N LYS A 193 -12.14 -14.92 27.07
CA LYS A 193 -12.17 -15.55 28.39
C LYS A 193 -11.12 -14.96 29.33
N GLN A 194 -9.90 -14.74 28.85
CA GLN A 194 -8.82 -14.10 29.63
C GLN A 194 -9.15 -12.65 29.99
N ALA A 195 -9.80 -11.91 29.08
CA ALA A 195 -10.24 -10.53 29.28
C ALA A 195 -11.57 -10.40 30.04
N GLY A 196 -12.12 -11.49 30.60
CA GLY A 196 -13.39 -11.46 31.34
C GLY A 196 -14.62 -11.17 30.47
N PHE A 197 -14.61 -11.63 29.22
CA PHE A 197 -15.65 -11.40 28.21
C PHE A 197 -15.88 -9.93 27.85
N GLN A 198 -14.91 -9.06 28.12
CA GLN A 198 -14.93 -7.70 27.64
C GLN A 198 -14.51 -7.67 26.17
N VAL A 199 -15.48 -7.49 25.28
CA VAL A 199 -15.20 -7.21 23.87
C VAL A 199 -14.56 -5.83 23.83
N LYS A 200 -13.24 -5.78 23.63
CA LYS A 200 -12.57 -4.51 23.30
C LYS A 200 -13.10 -4.07 21.94
N GLU A 201 -14.07 -3.18 21.96
CA GLU A 201 -14.50 -2.51 20.74
C GLU A 201 -13.27 -1.80 20.16
N PRO A 202 -12.96 -2.01 18.88
CA PRO A 202 -11.93 -1.23 18.23
C PRO A 202 -12.33 0.26 18.35
N SER A 203 -11.51 1.03 19.07
CA SER A 203 -11.75 2.46 19.30
C SER A 203 -11.44 3.22 18.02
N PHE A 204 -12.40 3.29 17.11
CA PHE A 204 -12.33 4.17 15.96
C PHE A 204 -12.69 5.58 16.45
N TYR A 205 -11.68 6.37 16.80
CA TYR A 205 -11.74 7.83 16.95
C TYR A 205 -12.82 8.38 17.91
N ARG A 206 -12.44 8.64 19.17
CA ARG A 206 -12.96 9.83 19.86
C ARG A 206 -12.06 11.00 19.50
N ILE A 207 -12.36 11.66 18.40
CA ILE A 207 -11.83 13.01 18.13
C ILE A 207 -12.73 13.94 18.96
N ALA A 208 -12.14 14.61 19.93
CA ALA A 208 -12.73 15.71 20.69
C ALA A 208 -11.87 16.96 20.46
#